data_AF-A0A7K9SEM5-F1
#
_entry.id   AF-A0A7K9SEM5-F1
#
_cell.length_a   1.000
_cell.length_b   1.000
_cell.length_c   1.000
_cell.angle_alpha   90.00
_cell.angle_beta   90.00
_cell.angle_gamma   90.00
#
_symmetry.space_group_name_H-M   'P 1'
#
loop_
_entity.id
_entity.type
_entity.pdbx_description
1 polymer ?
#
loop_
_entity_poly.entity_id
_entity_poly.type
_entity_poly.pdbx_seq_one_letter_code
_entity_poly.pdbx_strand_id
1 'polypeptide(L)' 'SLRYFYVAVSDPSPGLPQSMIEGYMDGIPISRYDSEIGRMVPKAKWMETNLDQHYWDEQTQIAQRNEQADRVNLETL' A
#
# COMPACT_ATOMS: atom_id res chain seq x y z
N SER A 1 1.41 -18.65 1.22
CA SER A 1 0.63 -17.80 2.13
C SER A 1 0.65 -16.36 1.66
N LEU A 2 -0.50 -15.69 1.67
CA LEU A 2 -0.64 -14.28 1.35
C LEU A 2 -0.68 -13.45 2.63
N ARG A 3 0.05 -12.33 2.70
CA ARG A 3 0.06 -11.40 3.84
C ARG A 3 0.12 -9.96 3.36
N TYR A 4 -0.58 -9.08 4.07
CA TYR A 4 -0.50 -7.64 3.89
C TYR A 4 -0.09 -6.99 5.20
N PHE A 5 0.86 -6.07 5.13
CA PHE A 5 1.28 -5.23 6.24
C PHE A 5 0.78 -3.82 6.01
N TYR A 6 0.17 -3.22 7.03
CA TYR A 6 -0.33 -1.85 7.04
C TYR A 6 0.46 -1.12 8.12
N VAL A 7 1.09 -0.02 7.74
CA VAL A 7 1.90 0.80 8.63
C VAL A 7 1.40 2.23 8.52
N ALA A 8 1.01 2.79 9.66
CA ALA A 8 0.60 4.18 9.80
C ALA A 8 1.53 4.88 10.80
N VAL A 9 2.02 6.06 10.46
CA VAL A 9 2.98 6.84 11.26
C VAL A 9 2.37 8.19 11.63
N SER A 10 2.40 8.56 12.91
CA SER A 10 1.81 9.82 13.39
C SER A 10 2.58 11.07 12.98
N ASP A 11 3.91 10.97 12.83
CA ASP A 11 4.82 12.06 12.46
C ASP A 11 5.59 11.69 11.18
N PRO A 12 4.99 11.88 9.99
CA PRO A 12 5.63 11.56 8.72
C PRO A 12 6.73 12.57 8.37
N SER A 13 7.69 12.13 7.58
CA SER A 13 8.80 12.98 7.08
C SER A 13 9.19 12.54 5.68
N PRO A 14 9.96 13.33 4.90
CA PRO A 14 10.40 12.89 3.57
C PRO A 14 11.12 11.53 3.62
N GLY A 15 10.59 10.53 2.92
CA GLY A 15 11.08 9.15 2.94
C GLY A 15 10.51 8.27 4.06
N LEU A 16 9.66 8.83 4.92
CA LEU A 16 8.81 8.11 5.88
C LEU A 16 7.34 8.55 5.66
N PRO A 17 6.66 7.91 4.70
CA PRO A 17 5.26 8.20 4.38
C PRO A 17 4.34 7.97 5.58
N GLN A 18 3.22 8.70 5.63
CA GLN A 18 2.23 8.57 6.71
C GLN A 18 1.56 7.21 6.70
N SER A 19 1.24 6.65 5.51
CA SER A 19 0.69 5.32 5.36
C SER A 19 1.50 4.52 4.32
N MET A 20 1.74 3.25 4.63
CA MET A 20 2.41 2.29 3.76
C MET A 20 1.69 0.94 3.83
N ILE A 21 1.49 0.31 2.67
CA ILE A 21 0.89 -1.02 2.57
C ILE A 21 1.79 -1.90 1.72
N GLU A 22 2.20 -3.06 2.24
CA GLU A 22 3.01 -4.03 1.51
C GLU A 22 2.35 -5.40 1.45
N GLY A 23 2.22 -5.95 0.24
CA GLY A 23 1.71 -7.29 -0.02
C GLY A 23 2.83 -8.30 -0.24
N TYR A 24 2.71 -9.48 0.36
CA TYR A 24 3.66 -10.58 0.25
C TYR A 24 2.95 -11.90 -0.11
N MET A 25 3.46 -12.59 -1.13
CA MET A 25 3.06 -13.97 -1.47
C MET A 25 4.23 -14.90 -1.18
N ASP A 26 4.06 -15.78 -0.20
CA ASP A 26 5.09 -16.75 0.23
C ASP A 26 6.43 -16.08 0.61
N GLY A 27 6.34 -14.91 1.26
CA GLY A 27 7.50 -14.10 1.67
C GLY A 27 8.10 -13.25 0.55
N ILE A 28 7.58 -13.33 -0.67
CA ILE A 28 8.02 -12.51 -1.81
C ILE A 28 7.15 -11.25 -1.88
N PRO A 29 7.72 -10.03 -1.91
CA PRO A 29 6.94 -8.82 -2.06
C PRO A 29 6.29 -8.76 -3.45
N ILE A 30 4.98 -8.57 -3.48
CA ILE A 30 4.17 -8.56 -4.71
C ILE A 30 3.62 -7.18 -5.05
N SER A 31 3.38 -6.34 -4.05
CA SER A 31 2.83 -5.01 -4.25
C SER A 31 3.25 -4.06 -3.11
N ARG A 32 3.30 -2.77 -3.41
CA ARG A 32 3.54 -1.72 -2.42
C ARG A 32 2.69 -0.50 -2.71
N TYR A 33 2.19 0.12 -1.66
CA TYR A 33 1.61 1.46 -1.65
C TYR A 33 2.33 2.29 -0.60
N ASP A 34 2.51 3.57 -0.89
CA ASP A 34 2.81 4.58 0.12
C ASP A 34 2.12 5.90 -0.21
N SER A 35 1.85 6.69 0.82
CA SER A 35 1.11 7.95 0.70
C SER A 35 1.89 9.06 -0.03
N GLU A 36 3.20 8.91 -0.26
CA GLU A 36 3.99 9.86 -1.05
C GLU A 36 3.71 9.67 -2.55
N ILE A 37 3.65 8.42 -3.02
CA ILE A 37 3.33 8.08 -4.41
C ILE A 37 1.82 8.08 -4.65
N GLY A 38 1.04 7.64 -3.66
CA GLY A 38 -0.42 7.58 -3.73
C GLY A 38 -0.97 6.53 -4.70
N ARG A 39 -0.17 5.52 -5.07
CA ARG A 39 -0.55 4.40 -5.95
C ARG A 39 -0.03 3.06 -5.46
N MET A 40 -0.82 2.01 -5.69
CA MET A 40 -0.38 0.63 -5.51
C MET A 40 0.43 0.23 -6.75
N VAL A 41 1.66 -0.24 -6.54
CA VAL A 41 2.57 -0.64 -7.62
C VAL A 41 3.02 -2.09 -7.48
N PRO A 42 3.25 -2.82 -8.59
CA PRO A 42 3.83 -4.15 -8.54
C PRO A 42 5.25 -4.13 -7.99
N LYS A 43 5.60 -5.14 -7.19
CA LYS A 43 6.97 -5.37 -6.71
C LYS A 43 7.61 -6.64 -7.27
N ALA A 44 6.81 -7.47 -7.96
CA ALA A 44 7.30 -8.63 -8.68
C ALA A 44 6.93 -8.54 -10.17
N LYS A 45 7.86 -8.92 -11.05
CA LYS A 45 7.68 -8.84 -12.51
C LYS A 45 6.43 -9.59 -12.99
N TRP A 46 6.14 -10.73 -12.40
CA TRP A 46 4.97 -11.54 -12.76
C TRP A 46 3.65 -10.91 -12.30
N MET A 47 3.64 -10.02 -11.30
CA MET A 47 2.44 -9.24 -10.97
C MET A 47 2.19 -8.18 -12.05
N GLU A 48 3.25 -7.49 -12.48
CA GLU A 48 3.17 -6.46 -13.53
C GLU A 48 2.73 -7.05 -14.88
N THR A 49 3.24 -8.21 -15.27
CA THR A 49 2.96 -8.78 -16.60
C THR A 49 1.62 -9.50 -16.71
N ASN A 50 1.05 -9.98 -15.60
CA ASN A 50 -0.16 -10.80 -15.63
C ASN A 50 -1.43 -10.06 -15.18
N LEU A 51 -1.30 -8.89 -14.57
CA LEU A 51 -2.43 -8.10 -14.07
C LEU A 51 -2.55 -6.82 -14.87
N ASP A 52 -3.78 -6.43 -15.17
CA ASP A 52 -4.08 -5.26 -15.98
C ASP A 52 -4.11 -3.97 -15.15
N GLN A 53 -4.20 -2.84 -15.85
CA GLN A 53 -4.29 -1.53 -15.20
C GLN A 53 -5.53 -1.42 -14.29
N HIS A 54 -6.64 -2.04 -14.67
CA HIS A 54 -7.87 -2.01 -13.88
C HIS A 54 -7.65 -2.60 -12.48
N TYR A 55 -6.96 -3.75 -12.39
CA TYR A 55 -6.58 -4.32 -11.10
C TYR A 55 -5.78 -3.33 -10.24
N TRP A 56 -4.76 -2.68 -10.81
CA TRP A 56 -3.92 -1.74 -10.06
C TRP A 56 -4.66 -0.46 -9.66
N ASP A 57 -5.58 0.01 -10.48
CA ASP A 57 -6.44 1.16 -10.18
C ASP A 57 -7.41 0.82 -9.02
N GLU A 58 -8.00 -0.38 -9.01
CA GLU A 58 -8.83 -0.85 -7.89
C GLU A 58 -8.02 -0.99 -6.60
N GLN A 59 -6.83 -1.60 -6.65
CA GLN A 59 -5.97 -1.74 -5.47
C GLN A 59 -5.51 -0.37 -4.94
N THR A 60 -5.28 0.60 -5.84
CA THR A 60 -4.95 1.97 -5.46
C THR A 60 -6.12 2.63 -4.72
N GLN A 61 -7.35 2.49 -5.21
CA GLN A 61 -8.52 3.06 -4.53
C GLN A 61 -8.73 2.44 -3.14
N ILE A 62 -8.52 1.13 -3.01
CA ILE A 62 -8.58 0.45 -1.70
C ILE A 62 -7.51 0.99 -0.77
N ALA A 63 -6.27 1.13 -1.25
CA ALA A 63 -5.16 1.67 -0.45
C ALA A 63 -5.42 3.10 0.02
N GLN A 64 -5.93 3.98 -0.85
CA GLN A 64 -6.29 5.36 -0.50
C GLN A 64 -7.41 5.43 0.55
N ARG A 65 -8.38 4.51 0.52
CA ARG A 65 -9.40 4.41 1.57
C ARG A 65 -8.81 3.97 2.91
N ASN A 66 -7.85 3.05 2.89
CA ASN A 66 -7.14 2.64 4.10
C ASN A 66 -6.26 3.77 4.65
N GLU A 67 -5.55 4.53 3.80
CA GLU A 67 -4.81 5.73 4.22
C GLU A 67 -5.73 6.72 4.96
N GLN A 68 -6.93 6.97 4.43
CA GLN A 68 -7.88 7.86 5.10
C GLN A 68 -8.32 7.31 6.47
N ALA A 69 -8.54 6.01 6.58
CA ALA A 69 -8.89 5.36 7.85
C ALA A 69 -7.72 5.41 8.86
N ASP A 70 -6.49 5.15 8.40
CA ASP A 70 -5.27 5.25 9.19
C ASP A 70 -5.11 6.66 9.78
N ARG A 71 -5.32 7.71 8.96
CA ARG A 71 -5.26 9.10 9.42
C ARG A 71 -6.25 9.38 10.54
N VAL A 72 -7.51 8.96 10.37
CA VAL A 72 -8.55 9.13 11.41
C VAL A 72 -8.17 8.34 12.66
N ASN A 73 -7.67 7.11 12.52
CA ASN A 73 -7.27 6.31 13.66
C ASN A 73 -6.13 6.97 14.44
N LEU A 74 -5.08 7.46 13.76
CA LEU A 74 -3.95 8.16 14.37
C LEU A 74 -4.37 9.44 15.12
N GLU A 75 -5.41 10.14 14.65
CA GLU A 75 -5.98 11.31 15.35
C GLU A 75 -6.76 10.95 16.61
N THR A 76 -7.17 9.67 16.75
CA THR A 76 -8.03 9.19 17.85
C THR A 76 -7.34 8.26 18.85
N LEU A 77 -6.06 7.93 18.60
CA LEU A 77 -5.20 7.14 19.50
C LEU A 77 -4.61 8.01 20.62
#